data_AF-A0A8H5QER7-F1
#
_entry.id   AF-A0A8H5QER7-F1
#
_cell.length_a   1.000
_cell.length_b   1.000
_cell.length_c   1.000
_cell.angle_alpha   90.00
_cell.angle_beta   90.00
_cell.angle_gamma   90.00
#
_symmetry.space_group_name_H-M   'P 1'
#
loop_
_entity.id
_entity.type
_entity.pdbx_description
1 polymer ?
#
loop_
_entity_poly.entity_id
_entity_poly.type
_entity_poly.pdbx_seq_one_letter_code
_entity_poly.pdbx_strand_id
1 'polypeptide(L)'
;MAKISMIPDHVMVPWIPPPRPRYILTGANIIDPVQGTVLENATIHLCDGIIKSINGDATEWSDDPSVVEIDLGGKYVCPGLIDCHVHLAAVPGKKGLEDLKNWNLSTSLLRQPQVCKSMLERGFTTVRDCGGAMAPLRKAIEDYVHPGPRLFIAGHALSQTGGHADSREQLNEHECCGGTTLGIGRVIDGVPDCLKYTREELRQGADFIKIMGGGGVASPTDKIEHIQFSDKEIKAIVTAASNAGTYVTSHAYTPQAIRQAINQGVLGIEHGNLIDKETAELMAAKGVFLTPTLVAYATMAQFEGFLPPASAKKNREVLERGLEAIKIATKAGVTVCFGSDLLGQLHFAQSREFGLRSQVQSSLEVLQSATINAARMLRQETFLGQVAPGFAADLLILNVNPLEDITVLDTPEKHVLATFKDGRVFASRWSKLETYFSRTVNIA
;
A
#
# COMPACT_ATOMS: atom_id res chain seq x y z
N MET A 1 -30.32 15.47 -44.50
CA MET A 1 -30.18 15.01 -43.09
C MET A 1 -28.78 15.38 -42.64
N ALA A 2 -28.64 16.27 -41.66
CA ALA A 2 -27.34 16.60 -41.09
C ALA A 2 -26.78 15.34 -40.41
N LYS A 3 -25.54 14.96 -40.74
CA LYS A 3 -24.82 13.90 -40.02
C LYS A 3 -24.70 14.35 -38.56
N ILE A 4 -25.39 13.66 -37.66
CA ILE A 4 -25.17 13.82 -36.22
C ILE A 4 -23.73 13.39 -35.97
N SER A 5 -22.83 14.34 -35.67
CA SER A 5 -21.45 14.01 -35.30
C SER A 5 -21.44 13.32 -33.95
N MET A 6 -20.61 12.29 -33.79
CA MET A 6 -20.38 11.71 -32.47
C MET A 6 -19.80 12.76 -31.52
N ILE A 7 -20.09 12.61 -30.22
CA ILE A 7 -19.51 13.46 -29.18
C ILE A 7 -17.99 13.22 -29.18
N PRO A 8 -17.14 14.26 -29.30
CA PRO A 8 -15.69 14.10 -29.23
C PRO A 8 -15.22 13.52 -27.89
N ASP A 9 -14.12 12.77 -27.87
CA ASP A 9 -13.61 12.10 -26.66
C ASP A 9 -13.36 13.05 -25.49
N HIS A 10 -12.83 14.25 -25.76
CA HIS A 10 -12.58 15.28 -24.75
C HIS A 10 -13.86 15.85 -24.11
N VAL A 11 -15.01 15.70 -24.79
CA VAL A 11 -16.33 16.05 -24.23
C VAL A 11 -16.93 14.88 -23.46
N MET A 12 -16.73 13.64 -23.95
CA MET A 12 -17.23 12.44 -23.27
C MET A 12 -16.53 12.20 -21.93
N VAL A 13 -15.24 12.50 -21.84
CA VAL A 13 -14.42 12.26 -20.65
C VAL A 13 -13.62 13.53 -20.34
N PRO A 14 -14.24 14.55 -19.71
CA PRO A 14 -13.66 15.88 -19.54
C PRO A 14 -12.48 15.92 -18.57
N TRP A 15 -12.20 14.82 -17.87
CA TRP A 15 -11.07 14.66 -16.97
C TRP A 15 -9.88 13.92 -17.60
N ILE A 16 -9.93 13.59 -18.90
CA ILE A 16 -8.76 12.99 -19.58
C ILE A 16 -7.58 13.97 -19.52
N PRO A 17 -6.43 13.54 -19.00
CA PRO A 17 -5.22 14.34 -19.04
C PRO A 17 -4.79 14.78 -20.44
N PRO A 18 -4.05 15.90 -20.59
CA PRO A 18 -3.19 16.07 -21.75
C PRO A 18 -2.22 14.88 -21.89
N PRO A 19 -1.70 14.60 -23.11
CA PRO A 19 -0.74 13.53 -23.34
C PRO A 19 0.40 13.51 -22.32
N ARG A 20 0.91 12.31 -22.01
CA ARG A 20 2.05 12.17 -21.08
C ARG A 20 3.25 12.91 -21.69
N PRO A 21 3.88 13.85 -20.98
CA PRO A 21 5.10 14.46 -21.48
C PRO A 21 6.20 13.41 -21.59
N ARG A 22 7.06 13.54 -22.59
CA ARG A 22 8.35 12.84 -22.62
C ARG A 22 9.33 13.62 -21.75
N TYR A 23 10.14 12.92 -20.98
CA TYR A 23 11.17 13.54 -20.15
C TYR A 23 12.54 13.00 -20.50
N ILE A 24 13.53 13.89 -20.49
CA ILE A 24 14.96 13.55 -20.42
C ILE A 24 15.44 14.10 -19.08
N LEU A 25 15.79 13.21 -18.16
CA LEU A 25 16.33 13.58 -16.84
C LEU A 25 17.85 13.35 -16.86
N THR A 26 18.64 14.42 -16.88
CA THR A 26 20.11 14.36 -16.91
C THR A 26 20.70 14.60 -15.53
N GLY A 27 21.97 14.19 -15.32
CA GLY A 27 22.66 14.40 -14.05
C GLY A 27 22.04 13.63 -12.87
N ALA A 28 21.43 12.48 -13.13
CA ALA A 28 20.71 11.67 -12.16
C ALA A 28 21.63 10.71 -11.41
N ASN A 29 21.52 10.65 -10.08
CA ASN A 29 22.13 9.59 -9.27
C ASN A 29 21.08 8.51 -8.98
N ILE A 30 21.04 7.45 -9.78
CA ILE A 30 19.99 6.44 -9.70
C ILE A 30 20.27 5.47 -8.55
N ILE A 31 19.28 5.31 -7.67
CA ILE A 31 19.31 4.34 -6.57
C ILE A 31 18.89 2.98 -7.11
N ASP A 32 19.78 2.00 -7.03
CA ASP A 32 19.49 0.59 -7.31
C ASP A 32 19.19 -0.16 -5.99
N PRO A 33 17.90 -0.46 -5.69
CA PRO A 33 17.55 -1.21 -4.49
C PRO A 33 17.90 -2.70 -4.56
N VAL A 34 18.20 -3.25 -5.74
CA VAL A 34 18.58 -4.67 -5.90
C VAL A 34 20.01 -4.88 -5.42
N GLN A 35 20.94 -4.08 -5.94
CA GLN A 35 22.36 -4.17 -5.61
C GLN A 35 22.74 -3.34 -4.36
N GLY A 36 21.92 -2.35 -3.99
CA GLY A 36 22.26 -1.40 -2.93
C GLY A 36 23.36 -0.42 -3.34
N THR A 37 23.36 -0.01 -4.61
CA THR A 37 24.37 0.85 -5.21
C THR A 37 23.74 2.10 -5.83
N VAL A 38 24.57 3.11 -6.11
CA VAL A 38 24.18 4.31 -6.84
C VAL A 38 24.84 4.31 -8.21
N LEU A 39 24.05 4.44 -9.28
CA LEU A 39 24.56 4.74 -10.62
C LEU A 39 24.61 6.26 -10.79
N GLU A 40 25.81 6.80 -10.74
CA GLU A 40 26.04 8.25 -10.76
C GLU A 40 25.95 8.85 -12.17
N ASN A 41 25.51 10.11 -12.22
CA ASN A 41 25.50 10.95 -13.42
C ASN A 41 24.84 10.30 -14.66
N ALA A 42 23.73 9.62 -14.44
CA ALA A 42 22.96 8.95 -15.47
C ALA A 42 21.98 9.91 -16.19
N THR A 43 21.56 9.49 -17.38
CA THR A 43 20.46 10.09 -18.14
C THR A 43 19.29 9.12 -18.25
N ILE A 44 18.08 9.57 -17.93
CA ILE A 44 16.86 8.75 -17.94
C ILE A 44 15.88 9.30 -18.96
N HIS A 45 15.43 8.44 -19.88
CA HIS A 45 14.39 8.76 -20.85
C HIS A 45 13.06 8.18 -20.38
N LEU A 46 12.03 9.03 -20.23
CA LEU A 46 10.67 8.61 -19.88
C LEU A 46 9.74 8.84 -21.08
N CYS A 47 8.99 7.81 -21.46
CA CYS A 47 8.00 7.89 -22.53
C CYS A 47 6.79 7.04 -22.18
N ASP A 48 5.59 7.53 -22.46
CA ASP A 48 4.33 6.80 -22.30
C ASP A 48 4.12 6.15 -20.92
N GLY A 49 4.69 6.75 -19.87
CA GLY A 49 4.57 6.30 -18.49
C GLY A 49 5.51 5.16 -18.09
N ILE A 50 6.51 4.84 -18.93
CA ILE A 50 7.57 3.88 -18.64
C ILE A 50 8.95 4.54 -18.73
N ILE A 51 9.92 3.91 -18.06
CA ILE A 51 11.34 4.19 -18.25
C ILE A 51 11.75 3.53 -19.57
N LYS A 52 12.02 4.36 -20.58
CA LYS A 52 12.36 3.89 -21.93
C LYS A 52 13.81 3.39 -21.98
N SER A 53 14.74 4.18 -21.46
CA SER A 53 16.17 3.87 -21.45
C SER A 53 16.88 4.59 -20.30
N ILE A 54 18.04 4.04 -19.89
CA ILE A 54 19.00 4.65 -18.97
C ILE A 54 20.32 4.68 -19.71
N ASN A 55 20.96 5.86 -19.78
CA ASN A 55 22.16 6.10 -20.57
C ASN A 55 22.00 5.63 -22.03
N GLY A 56 20.82 5.88 -22.60
CA GLY A 56 20.54 5.69 -24.03
C GLY A 56 21.25 6.72 -24.90
N ASP A 57 20.89 6.76 -26.18
CA ASP A 57 21.45 7.73 -27.12
C ASP A 57 21.16 9.17 -26.64
N ALA A 58 22.21 9.97 -26.43
CA ALA A 58 22.08 11.34 -25.94
C ALA A 58 21.36 12.29 -26.92
N THR A 59 21.20 11.87 -28.18
CA THR A 59 20.43 12.60 -29.21
C THR A 59 18.98 12.12 -29.33
N GLU A 60 18.58 11.11 -28.54
CA GLU A 60 17.21 10.62 -28.52
C GLU A 60 16.26 11.74 -28.04
N TRP A 61 15.44 12.23 -28.98
CA TRP A 61 14.48 13.33 -28.80
C TRP A 61 15.06 14.75 -28.60
N SER A 62 16.36 14.97 -28.83
CA SER A 62 16.99 16.30 -28.64
C SER A 62 16.38 17.41 -29.49
N ASP A 63 15.79 17.05 -30.64
CA ASP A 63 15.15 18.00 -31.58
C ASP A 63 13.61 18.06 -31.44
N ASP A 64 13.01 17.30 -30.52
CA ASP A 64 11.55 17.25 -30.35
C ASP A 64 11.10 18.28 -29.29
N PRO A 65 10.44 19.39 -29.69
CA PRO A 65 10.07 20.48 -28.78
C PRO A 65 8.99 20.08 -27.76
N SER A 66 8.41 18.88 -27.88
CA SER A 66 7.46 18.35 -26.90
C SER A 66 8.13 17.65 -25.70
N VAL A 67 9.45 17.43 -25.78
CA VAL A 67 10.22 16.79 -24.71
C VAL A 67 10.64 17.79 -23.65
N VAL A 68 10.47 17.39 -22.40
CA VAL A 68 10.83 18.17 -21.23
C VAL A 68 12.19 17.70 -20.70
N GLU A 69 13.24 18.45 -21.01
CA GLU A 69 14.58 18.19 -20.49
C GLU A 69 14.78 18.84 -19.12
N ILE A 70 15.24 18.05 -18.15
CA ILE A 70 15.48 18.49 -16.77
C ILE A 70 16.83 17.99 -16.29
N ASP A 71 17.74 18.91 -16.04
CA ASP A 71 18.98 18.64 -15.30
C ASP A 71 18.70 18.54 -13.80
N LEU A 72 18.89 17.33 -13.27
CA LEU A 72 18.74 16.96 -11.87
C LEU A 72 19.88 17.48 -10.98
N GLY A 73 21.01 17.88 -11.55
CA GLY A 73 22.13 18.48 -10.81
C GLY A 73 22.67 17.59 -9.69
N GLY A 74 22.80 16.28 -9.94
CA GLY A 74 23.30 15.30 -8.97
C GLY A 74 22.29 14.87 -7.91
N LYS A 75 20.99 15.14 -8.10
CA LYS A 75 19.93 14.62 -7.22
C LYS A 75 19.76 13.12 -7.39
N TYR A 76 19.20 12.48 -6.37
CA TYR A 76 18.98 11.05 -6.37
C TYR A 76 17.63 10.69 -6.98
N VAL A 77 17.60 9.63 -7.78
CA VAL A 77 16.36 9.08 -8.37
C VAL A 77 16.11 7.71 -7.76
N CYS A 78 15.05 7.59 -6.99
CA CYS A 78 14.63 6.36 -6.33
C CYS A 78 13.35 5.82 -6.99
N PRO A 79 13.11 4.49 -7.03
CA PRO A 79 11.81 3.99 -7.45
C PRO A 79 10.69 4.55 -6.56
N GLY A 80 9.49 4.71 -7.12
CA GLY A 80 8.31 5.06 -6.35
C GLY A 80 8.05 4.06 -5.24
N LEU A 81 7.68 4.55 -4.06
CA LEU A 81 7.49 3.70 -2.88
C LEU A 81 6.17 2.91 -2.97
N ILE A 82 6.18 1.74 -2.35
CA ILE A 82 5.04 0.82 -2.27
C ILE A 82 4.72 0.53 -0.80
N ASP A 83 3.50 0.83 -0.39
CA ASP A 83 2.98 0.48 0.94
C ASP A 83 2.07 -0.74 0.82
N CYS A 84 2.50 -1.88 1.37
CA CYS A 84 1.75 -3.13 1.29
C CYS A 84 0.62 -3.22 2.34
N HIS A 85 0.40 -2.26 3.23
CA HIS A 85 -0.73 -2.37 4.16
C HIS A 85 -1.30 -1.00 4.49
N VAL A 86 -2.39 -0.64 3.80
CA VAL A 86 -3.15 0.58 4.09
C VAL A 86 -4.63 0.27 4.25
N HIS A 87 -5.35 1.22 4.86
CA HIS A 87 -6.81 1.29 4.85
C HIS A 87 -7.26 2.67 4.36
N LEU A 88 -7.57 2.79 3.08
CA LEU A 88 -8.00 4.05 2.46
C LEU A 88 -9.38 4.46 2.93
N ALA A 89 -10.26 3.47 3.18
CA ALA A 89 -11.55 3.73 3.81
C ALA A 89 -11.42 4.26 5.24
N ALA A 90 -10.22 4.14 5.85
CA ALA A 90 -9.91 4.66 7.16
C ALA A 90 -9.69 6.19 7.20
N VAL A 91 -10.70 6.98 6.85
CA VAL A 91 -10.53 8.42 6.54
C VAL A 91 -10.41 9.34 7.77
N PRO A 92 -9.66 10.45 7.69
CA PRO A 92 -9.60 11.46 8.76
C PRO A 92 -10.94 12.16 9.06
N GLY A 93 -10.98 12.85 10.21
CA GLY A 93 -12.07 13.76 10.60
C GLY A 93 -12.84 13.37 11.86
N LYS A 94 -12.23 12.54 12.72
CA LYS A 94 -12.77 12.08 14.00
C LYS A 94 -11.65 12.09 15.07
N LYS A 95 -11.98 11.91 16.35
CA LYS A 95 -11.00 12.09 17.46
C LYS A 95 -10.27 10.81 17.83
N GLY A 96 -10.96 9.67 17.84
CA GLY A 96 -10.39 8.40 18.25
C GLY A 96 -10.96 7.21 17.48
N LEU A 97 -10.46 6.02 17.79
CA LEU A 97 -10.82 4.79 17.10
C LEU A 97 -12.32 4.46 17.15
N GLU A 98 -13.00 4.72 18.27
CA GLU A 98 -14.44 4.44 18.42
C GLU A 98 -15.30 5.21 17.41
N ASP A 99 -14.92 6.46 17.13
CA ASP A 99 -15.60 7.27 16.11
C ASP A 99 -15.40 6.73 14.69
N LEU A 100 -14.34 5.93 14.47
CA LEU A 100 -14.06 5.29 13.17
C LEU A 100 -14.94 4.06 12.92
N LYS A 101 -15.47 3.44 13.98
CA LYS A 101 -16.33 2.25 13.88
C LYS A 101 -17.72 2.54 13.29
N ASN A 102 -18.21 3.78 13.44
CA ASN A 102 -19.56 4.20 13.03
C ASN A 102 -19.53 5.14 11.81
N TRP A 103 -18.73 4.83 10.79
CA TRP A 103 -18.68 5.68 9.61
C TRP A 103 -19.87 5.48 8.68
N ASN A 104 -20.44 6.61 8.27
CA ASN A 104 -21.27 6.66 7.10
C ASN A 104 -20.43 6.35 5.85
N LEU A 105 -20.79 5.27 5.14
CA LEU A 105 -20.09 4.80 3.94
C LEU A 105 -19.87 5.92 2.92
N SER A 106 -20.91 6.72 2.64
CA SER A 106 -20.81 7.83 1.67
C SER A 106 -19.80 8.89 2.09
N THR A 107 -19.69 9.18 3.39
CA THR A 107 -18.69 10.11 3.92
C THR A 107 -17.27 9.56 3.75
N SER A 108 -17.05 8.26 3.99
CA SER A 108 -15.76 7.62 3.73
C SER A 108 -15.39 7.71 2.25
N LEU A 109 -16.30 7.31 1.36
CA LEU A 109 -16.09 7.32 -0.09
C LEU A 109 -15.70 8.71 -0.61
N LEU A 110 -16.36 9.77 -0.13
CA LEU A 110 -16.05 11.15 -0.55
C LEU A 110 -14.74 11.70 0.03
N ARG A 111 -14.16 11.07 1.05
CA ARG A 111 -12.90 11.50 1.70
C ARG A 111 -11.68 10.66 1.29
N GLN A 112 -11.88 9.44 0.81
CA GLN A 112 -10.82 8.55 0.30
C GLN A 112 -9.87 9.22 -0.71
N PRO A 113 -10.34 10.05 -1.67
CA PRO A 113 -9.45 10.75 -2.60
C PRO A 113 -8.39 11.64 -1.91
N GLN A 114 -8.74 12.28 -0.78
CA GLN A 114 -7.79 13.10 -0.03
C GLN A 114 -6.70 12.24 0.62
N VAL A 115 -7.04 11.06 1.14
CA VAL A 115 -6.07 10.10 1.70
C VAL A 115 -5.10 9.67 0.59
N CYS A 116 -5.63 9.25 -0.56
CA CYS A 116 -4.87 8.84 -1.74
C CYS A 116 -3.89 9.92 -2.21
N LYS A 117 -4.36 11.16 -2.36
CA LYS A 117 -3.52 12.30 -2.74
C LYS A 117 -2.36 12.49 -1.77
N SER A 118 -2.64 12.44 -0.46
CA SER A 118 -1.61 12.64 0.56
C SER A 118 -0.51 11.58 0.54
N MET A 119 -0.81 10.35 0.12
CA MET A 119 0.18 9.27 -0.02
C MET A 119 1.16 9.55 -1.16
N LEU A 120 0.68 10.06 -2.30
CA LEU A 120 1.55 10.49 -3.41
C LEU A 120 2.49 11.63 -3.01
N GLU A 121 2.01 12.59 -2.20
CA GLU A 121 2.81 13.71 -1.67
C GLU A 121 3.95 13.26 -0.74
N ARG A 122 3.86 12.02 -0.21
CA ARG A 122 4.89 11.35 0.57
C ARG A 122 5.77 10.39 -0.25
N GLY A 123 5.47 10.22 -1.53
CA GLY A 123 6.25 9.38 -2.46
C GLY A 123 5.72 7.96 -2.65
N PHE A 124 4.58 7.61 -2.05
CA PHE A 124 3.94 6.31 -2.27
C PHE A 124 3.15 6.34 -3.58
N THR A 125 3.69 5.69 -4.61
CA THR A 125 3.12 5.65 -5.97
C THR A 125 2.22 4.45 -6.18
N THR A 126 2.35 3.42 -5.35
CA THR A 126 1.52 2.22 -5.33
C THR A 126 1.17 1.86 -3.88
N VAL A 127 -0.04 1.40 -3.61
CA VAL A 127 -0.43 0.90 -2.28
C VAL A 127 -1.32 -0.34 -2.40
N ARG A 128 -1.23 -1.22 -1.40
CA ARG A 128 -2.10 -2.38 -1.22
C ARG A 128 -3.08 -2.13 -0.07
N ASP A 129 -4.34 -1.87 -0.43
CA ASP A 129 -5.42 -1.69 0.53
C ASP A 129 -5.89 -3.04 1.06
N CYS A 130 -5.75 -3.22 2.37
CA CYS A 130 -6.05 -4.47 3.07
C CYS A 130 -7.47 -4.52 3.62
N GLY A 131 -8.38 -3.67 3.15
CA GLY A 131 -9.79 -3.68 3.52
C GLY A 131 -10.41 -2.29 3.45
N GLY A 132 -11.48 -2.17 2.66
CA GLY A 132 -12.35 -1.01 2.59
C GLY A 132 -12.35 -0.30 1.23
N ALA A 133 -11.22 -0.23 0.52
CA ALA A 133 -11.21 0.36 -0.82
C ALA A 133 -11.85 -0.59 -1.84
N MET A 134 -12.74 -0.05 -2.68
CA MET A 134 -13.46 -0.81 -3.70
C MET A 134 -13.03 -0.39 -5.11
N ALA A 135 -13.31 -1.23 -6.10
CA ALA A 135 -12.95 -1.00 -7.51
C ALA A 135 -13.37 0.39 -8.08
N PRO A 136 -14.48 1.03 -7.68
CA PRO A 136 -14.79 2.39 -8.13
C PRO A 136 -13.74 3.44 -7.79
N LEU A 137 -13.09 3.36 -6.61
CA LEU A 137 -12.01 4.28 -6.26
C LEU A 137 -10.79 4.05 -7.16
N ARG A 138 -10.40 2.79 -7.36
CA ARG A 138 -9.31 2.41 -8.26
C ARG A 138 -9.57 2.95 -9.67
N LYS A 139 -10.77 2.72 -10.21
CA LYS A 139 -11.16 3.19 -11.55
C LYS A 139 -11.08 4.71 -11.65
N ALA A 140 -11.55 5.44 -10.65
CA ALA A 140 -11.45 6.91 -10.64
C ALA A 140 -10.00 7.41 -10.63
N ILE A 141 -9.07 6.69 -9.99
CA ILE A 141 -7.65 7.02 -10.01
C ILE A 141 -6.98 6.66 -11.33
N GLU A 142 -7.32 5.51 -11.91
CA GLU A 142 -6.85 5.07 -13.24
C GLU A 142 -7.32 6.01 -14.35
N ASP A 143 -8.53 6.53 -14.22
CA ASP A 143 -9.11 7.54 -15.11
C ASP A 143 -8.59 8.95 -14.83
N TYR A 144 -7.73 9.13 -13.83
CA TYR A 144 -7.18 10.42 -13.41
C TYR A 144 -8.22 11.44 -12.92
N VAL A 145 -9.44 11.00 -12.56
CA VAL A 145 -10.47 11.83 -11.89
C VAL A 145 -9.95 12.36 -10.57
N HIS A 146 -9.21 11.51 -9.84
CA HIS A 146 -8.57 11.86 -8.58
C HIS A 146 -7.08 11.47 -8.60
N PRO A 147 -6.18 12.33 -8.08
CA PRO A 147 -4.82 11.90 -7.80
C PRO A 147 -4.81 10.79 -6.75
N GLY A 148 -4.06 9.73 -7.04
CA GLY A 148 -3.82 8.67 -6.07
C GLY A 148 -2.75 7.68 -6.54
N PRO A 149 -2.20 6.88 -5.63
CA PRO A 149 -1.32 5.77 -5.98
C PRO A 149 -2.06 4.75 -6.86
N ARG A 150 -1.31 3.91 -7.57
CA ARG A 150 -1.85 2.66 -8.13
C ARG A 150 -2.37 1.80 -6.97
N LEU A 151 -3.57 1.25 -7.12
CA LEU A 151 -4.24 0.51 -6.04
C LEU A 151 -4.27 -0.99 -6.33
N PHE A 152 -3.83 -1.77 -5.35
CA PHE A 152 -4.13 -3.20 -5.23
C PHE A 152 -5.11 -3.36 -4.06
N ILE A 153 -6.31 -3.88 -4.30
CA ILE A 153 -7.39 -3.85 -3.29
C ILE A 153 -7.81 -5.26 -2.87
N ALA A 154 -8.09 -5.43 -1.58
CA ALA A 154 -8.74 -6.65 -1.06
C ALA A 154 -10.27 -6.63 -1.20
N GLY A 155 -10.85 -5.46 -1.50
CA GLY A 155 -12.26 -5.22 -1.22
C GLY A 155 -12.47 -5.18 0.30
N HIS A 156 -13.25 -6.09 0.84
CA HIS A 156 -13.46 -6.23 2.29
C HIS A 156 -12.56 -7.30 2.90
N ALA A 157 -12.02 -7.03 4.08
CA ALA A 157 -11.34 -8.07 4.87
C ALA A 157 -12.36 -9.08 5.42
N LEU A 158 -12.18 -10.36 5.12
CA LEU A 158 -13.09 -11.41 5.57
C LEU A 158 -12.79 -11.76 7.04
N SER A 159 -13.82 -11.74 7.87
CA SER A 159 -13.74 -12.03 9.32
C SER A 159 -14.83 -13.01 9.71
N GLN A 160 -14.57 -13.86 10.70
CA GLN A 160 -15.64 -14.64 11.34
C GLN A 160 -16.51 -13.75 12.24
N THR A 161 -17.67 -14.26 12.66
CA THR A 161 -18.48 -13.64 13.71
C THR A 161 -17.67 -13.50 15.01
N GLY A 162 -17.73 -12.31 15.62
CA GLY A 162 -16.93 -11.93 16.78
C GLY A 162 -15.43 -11.79 16.50
N GLY A 163 -15.03 -11.82 15.22
CA GLY A 163 -13.65 -11.69 14.78
C GLY A 163 -13.17 -10.24 14.67
N HIS A 164 -11.95 -10.07 14.17
CA HIS A 164 -11.26 -8.77 14.20
C HIS A 164 -11.95 -7.69 13.36
N ALA A 165 -12.61 -8.06 12.26
CA ALA A 165 -13.36 -7.12 11.43
C ALA A 165 -14.87 -7.08 11.75
N ASP A 166 -15.30 -7.74 12.82
CA ASP A 166 -16.66 -7.63 13.32
C ASP A 166 -16.76 -6.44 14.28
N SER A 167 -17.31 -5.33 13.79
CA SER A 167 -17.41 -4.09 14.57
C SER A 167 -18.63 -4.05 15.49
N ARG A 168 -19.41 -5.13 15.58
CA ARG A 168 -20.57 -5.20 16.47
C ARG A 168 -20.12 -5.27 17.93
N GLU A 169 -20.77 -4.49 18.78
CA GLU A 169 -20.54 -4.51 20.23
C GLU A 169 -21.21 -5.75 20.86
N GLN A 170 -20.76 -6.14 22.06
CA GLN A 170 -21.16 -7.40 22.71
C GLN A 170 -22.69 -7.57 22.90
N LEU A 171 -23.44 -6.48 23.06
CA LEU A 171 -24.89 -6.48 23.28
C LEU A 171 -25.70 -6.23 21.99
N ASN A 172 -25.04 -6.19 20.83
CA ASN A 172 -25.72 -6.00 19.57
C ASN A 172 -26.15 -7.35 18.98
N GLU A 173 -27.46 -7.63 19.05
CA GLU A 173 -28.08 -8.87 18.53
C GLU A 173 -28.41 -8.80 17.03
N HIS A 174 -28.00 -7.74 16.33
CA HIS A 174 -28.29 -7.59 14.90
C HIS A 174 -27.47 -8.58 14.04
N GLU A 175 -28.20 -9.42 13.33
CA GLU A 175 -27.68 -10.26 12.25
C GLU A 175 -28.25 -9.77 10.91
N CYS A 176 -27.37 -9.50 9.95
CA CYS A 176 -27.77 -9.22 8.58
C CYS A 176 -27.66 -10.50 7.75
N CYS A 177 -28.67 -10.77 6.93
CA CYS A 177 -28.72 -11.96 6.09
C CYS A 177 -27.59 -11.93 5.05
N GLY A 178 -26.65 -12.87 5.14
CA GLY A 178 -25.69 -13.15 4.07
C GLY A 178 -24.51 -12.18 3.98
N GLY A 179 -23.62 -12.22 4.97
CA GLY A 179 -22.31 -11.58 4.88
C GLY A 179 -22.36 -10.09 5.19
N THR A 180 -22.38 -9.73 6.47
CA THR A 180 -22.53 -8.34 6.91
C THR A 180 -21.27 -7.52 6.60
N THR A 181 -21.37 -6.49 5.76
CA THR A 181 -20.28 -5.53 5.53
C THR A 181 -20.28 -4.43 6.58
N LEU A 182 -19.16 -4.27 7.28
CA LEU A 182 -18.98 -3.30 8.36
C LEU A 182 -17.66 -2.56 8.16
N GLY A 183 -17.73 -1.34 7.61
CA GLY A 183 -16.55 -0.53 7.32
C GLY A 183 -15.56 -1.25 6.40
N ILE A 184 -14.41 -1.65 6.94
CA ILE A 184 -13.34 -2.32 6.21
C ILE A 184 -13.55 -3.82 6.01
N GLY A 185 -14.49 -4.42 6.74
CA GLY A 185 -14.64 -5.88 6.85
C GLY A 185 -15.97 -6.44 6.34
N ARG A 186 -15.98 -7.75 6.08
CA ARG A 186 -17.20 -8.54 5.89
C ARG A 186 -17.18 -9.75 6.82
N VAL A 187 -18.24 -9.89 7.62
CA VAL A 187 -18.43 -11.02 8.54
C VAL A 187 -19.03 -12.21 7.81
N ILE A 188 -18.35 -13.35 7.80
CA ILE A 188 -18.76 -14.59 7.12
C ILE A 188 -18.37 -15.81 7.95
N ASP A 189 -19.21 -16.85 7.95
CA ASP A 189 -18.98 -18.06 8.76
C ASP A 189 -19.31 -19.32 7.96
N GLY A 190 -18.50 -20.36 8.12
CA GLY A 190 -18.65 -21.63 7.44
C GLY A 190 -18.09 -21.66 6.02
N VAL A 191 -17.71 -22.86 5.59
CA VAL A 191 -17.12 -23.12 4.28
C VAL A 191 -17.96 -22.60 3.11
N PRO A 192 -19.31 -22.77 3.07
CA PRO A 192 -20.12 -22.26 1.97
C PRO A 192 -20.02 -20.74 1.79
N ASP A 193 -20.09 -19.98 2.89
CA ASP A 193 -20.00 -18.51 2.85
C ASP A 193 -18.58 -18.05 2.56
N CYS A 194 -17.58 -18.72 3.11
CA CYS A 194 -16.17 -18.50 2.75
C CYS A 194 -15.95 -18.60 1.23
N LEU A 195 -16.49 -19.64 0.58
CA LEU A 195 -16.42 -19.76 -0.89
C LEU A 195 -17.21 -18.67 -1.60
N LYS A 196 -18.45 -18.42 -1.16
CA LYS A 196 -19.35 -17.45 -1.80
C LYS A 196 -18.76 -16.04 -1.77
N TYR A 197 -18.38 -15.55 -0.59
CA TYR A 197 -17.96 -14.17 -0.44
C TYR A 197 -16.54 -13.93 -0.93
N THR A 198 -15.66 -14.94 -0.91
CA THR A 198 -14.39 -14.85 -1.64
C THR A 198 -14.64 -14.62 -3.13
N ARG A 199 -15.58 -15.37 -3.74
CA ARG A 199 -15.97 -15.15 -5.14
C ARG A 199 -16.62 -13.78 -5.37
N GLU A 200 -17.40 -13.28 -4.41
CA GLU A 200 -17.97 -11.93 -4.51
C GLU A 200 -16.89 -10.84 -4.49
N GLU A 201 -15.90 -10.90 -3.59
CA GLU A 201 -14.81 -9.91 -3.57
C GLU A 201 -14.02 -9.95 -4.89
N LEU A 202 -13.72 -11.16 -5.41
CA LEU A 202 -13.05 -11.33 -6.70
C LEU A 202 -13.90 -10.76 -7.85
N ARG A 203 -15.21 -11.05 -7.90
CA ARG A 203 -16.13 -10.50 -8.89
C ARG A 203 -16.21 -8.97 -8.80
N GLN A 204 -16.08 -8.41 -7.60
CA GLN A 204 -16.07 -6.97 -7.34
C GLN A 204 -14.71 -6.31 -7.64
N GLY A 205 -13.73 -7.09 -8.10
CA GLY A 205 -12.45 -6.60 -8.62
C GLY A 205 -11.32 -6.60 -7.60
N ALA A 206 -11.42 -7.38 -6.51
CA ALA A 206 -10.31 -7.58 -5.59
C ALA A 206 -9.11 -8.23 -6.28
N ASP A 207 -7.92 -7.68 -6.05
CA ASP A 207 -6.65 -8.17 -6.61
C ASP A 207 -6.07 -9.31 -5.78
N PHE A 208 -6.41 -9.37 -4.49
CA PHE A 208 -6.04 -10.42 -3.53
C PHE A 208 -7.14 -10.53 -2.46
N ILE A 209 -7.06 -11.53 -1.58
CA ILE A 209 -8.02 -11.69 -0.49
C ILE A 209 -7.35 -11.46 0.86
N LYS A 210 -7.95 -10.63 1.71
CA LYS A 210 -7.53 -10.43 3.10
C LYS A 210 -8.46 -11.21 4.03
N ILE A 211 -7.88 -11.96 4.97
CA ILE A 211 -8.61 -12.59 6.07
C ILE A 211 -8.12 -12.10 7.43
N MET A 212 -8.99 -12.19 8.43
CA MET A 212 -8.64 -12.07 9.84
C MET A 212 -8.41 -13.46 10.42
N GLY A 213 -7.16 -13.94 10.44
CA GLY A 213 -6.80 -15.28 10.95
C GLY A 213 -6.45 -15.32 12.44
N GLY A 214 -6.36 -14.17 13.09
CA GLY A 214 -6.19 -14.02 14.53
C GLY A 214 -6.92 -12.78 15.04
N GLY A 215 -7.00 -12.63 16.37
CA GLY A 215 -7.57 -11.43 16.96
C GLY A 215 -6.61 -10.25 16.99
N GLY A 216 -7.17 -9.04 17.09
CA GLY A 216 -6.40 -7.82 16.90
C GLY A 216 -6.59 -6.72 17.93
N VAL A 217 -5.95 -5.57 17.69
CA VAL A 217 -5.93 -4.43 18.62
C VAL A 217 -7.20 -3.58 18.53
N ALA A 218 -7.63 -3.27 17.30
CA ALA A 218 -8.63 -2.24 16.99
C ALA A 218 -10.10 -2.70 17.01
N SER A 219 -10.38 -3.79 17.71
CA SER A 219 -11.67 -4.49 17.70
C SER A 219 -12.22 -4.71 19.12
N PRO A 220 -13.56 -4.79 19.27
CA PRO A 220 -14.21 -4.72 20.59
C PRO A 220 -14.12 -6.02 21.41
N THR A 221 -14.25 -7.19 20.78
CA THR A 221 -14.62 -8.44 21.48
C THR A 221 -13.52 -9.52 21.48
N ASP A 222 -12.60 -9.48 20.53
CA ASP A 222 -11.50 -10.42 20.39
C ASP A 222 -10.22 -9.97 21.11
N LYS A 223 -9.33 -10.95 21.34
CA LYS A 223 -8.03 -10.78 22.00
C LYS A 223 -6.91 -11.22 21.07
N ILE A 224 -5.69 -10.76 21.35
CA ILE A 224 -4.51 -11.02 20.51
C ILE A 224 -4.23 -12.53 20.38
N GLU A 225 -4.49 -13.30 21.44
CA GLU A 225 -4.30 -14.75 21.47
C GLU A 225 -5.39 -15.55 20.75
N HIS A 226 -6.51 -14.93 20.37
CA HIS A 226 -7.58 -15.63 19.66
C HIS A 226 -7.12 -16.05 18.27
N ILE A 227 -7.47 -17.27 17.90
CA ILE A 227 -7.31 -17.82 16.56
C ILE A 227 -8.66 -17.69 15.86
N GLN A 228 -8.65 -17.22 14.62
CA GLN A 228 -9.86 -16.95 13.86
C GLN A 228 -9.89 -17.77 12.56
N PHE A 229 -11.10 -18.20 12.19
CA PHE A 229 -11.43 -19.24 11.23
C PHE A 229 -10.89 -20.63 11.59
N SER A 230 -11.63 -21.65 11.15
CA SER A 230 -11.15 -23.03 11.11
C SER A 230 -10.24 -23.27 9.91
N ASP A 231 -9.42 -24.32 9.99
CA ASP A 231 -8.57 -24.77 8.88
C ASP A 231 -9.36 -24.95 7.58
N LYS A 232 -10.58 -25.50 7.68
CA LYS A 232 -11.45 -25.74 6.52
C LYS A 232 -11.92 -24.44 5.86
N GLU A 233 -12.21 -23.42 6.65
CA GLU A 233 -12.63 -22.11 6.15
C GLU A 233 -11.46 -21.39 5.48
N ILE A 234 -10.30 -21.33 6.13
CA ILE A 234 -9.08 -20.74 5.53
C ILE A 234 -8.76 -21.47 4.22
N LYS A 235 -8.79 -22.81 4.23
CA LYS A 235 -8.52 -23.61 3.03
C LYS A 235 -9.52 -23.34 1.91
N ALA A 236 -10.79 -23.13 2.23
CA ALA A 236 -11.82 -22.80 1.25
C ALA A 236 -11.56 -21.44 0.59
N ILE A 237 -11.22 -20.42 1.40
CA ILE A 237 -10.84 -19.08 0.92
C ILE A 237 -9.61 -19.16 0.02
N VAL A 238 -8.54 -19.82 0.49
CA VAL A 238 -7.29 -20.03 -0.29
C VAL A 238 -7.58 -20.75 -1.61
N THR A 239 -8.44 -21.78 -1.59
CA THR A 239 -8.81 -22.52 -2.80
C THR A 239 -9.54 -21.62 -3.81
N ALA A 240 -10.49 -20.80 -3.35
CA ALA A 240 -11.21 -19.89 -4.24
C ALA A 240 -10.29 -18.80 -4.83
N ALA A 241 -9.43 -18.19 -4.01
CA ALA A 241 -8.44 -17.21 -4.46
C ALA A 241 -7.44 -17.82 -5.47
N SER A 242 -6.91 -19.01 -5.18
CA SER A 242 -5.98 -19.71 -6.06
C SER A 242 -6.62 -20.11 -7.39
N ASN A 243 -7.88 -20.55 -7.40
CA ASN A 243 -8.60 -20.87 -8.63
C ASN A 243 -8.82 -19.64 -9.53
N ALA A 244 -8.89 -18.45 -8.93
CA ALA A 244 -8.94 -17.18 -9.65
C ALA A 244 -7.55 -16.63 -10.00
N GLY A 245 -6.47 -17.38 -9.73
CA GLY A 245 -5.10 -16.99 -10.06
C GLY A 245 -4.48 -15.98 -9.10
N THR A 246 -5.08 -15.70 -7.94
CA THR A 246 -4.54 -14.77 -6.93
C THR A 246 -4.18 -15.47 -5.61
N TYR A 247 -3.97 -14.72 -4.53
CA TYR A 247 -3.45 -15.16 -3.25
C TYR A 247 -4.25 -14.58 -2.07
N VAL A 248 -4.00 -15.13 -0.89
CA VAL A 248 -4.59 -14.72 0.38
C VAL A 248 -3.50 -14.17 1.30
N THR A 249 -3.81 -13.11 2.05
CA THR A 249 -3.03 -12.70 3.21
C THR A 249 -3.86 -12.68 4.48
N SER A 250 -3.20 -12.87 5.63
CA SER A 250 -3.86 -13.02 6.92
C SER A 250 -3.34 -12.01 7.93
N HIS A 251 -4.24 -11.29 8.58
CA HIS A 251 -3.95 -10.65 9.87
C HIS A 251 -3.68 -11.74 10.91
N ALA A 252 -2.48 -11.76 11.49
CA ALA A 252 -2.11 -12.70 12.54
C ALA A 252 -0.92 -12.18 13.37
N TYR A 253 -1.05 -12.22 14.70
CA TYR A 253 0.05 -11.85 15.60
C TYR A 253 0.85 -13.04 16.11
N THR A 254 0.16 -14.09 16.57
CA THR A 254 0.78 -15.18 17.34
C THR A 254 1.37 -16.27 16.44
N PRO A 255 2.41 -16.99 16.90
CA PRO A 255 2.97 -18.12 16.16
C PRO A 255 1.93 -19.19 15.80
N GLN A 256 0.91 -19.39 16.65
CA GLN A 256 -0.14 -20.37 16.39
C GLN A 256 -1.04 -19.93 15.23
N ALA A 257 -1.54 -18.69 15.23
CA ALA A 257 -2.37 -18.16 14.15
C ALA A 257 -1.58 -18.08 12.82
N ILE A 258 -0.32 -17.64 12.88
CA ILE A 258 0.56 -17.56 11.70
C ILE A 258 0.75 -18.96 11.09
N ARG A 259 1.11 -19.97 11.90
CA ARG A 259 1.32 -21.34 11.41
C ARG A 259 0.02 -21.94 10.85
N GLN A 260 -1.12 -21.69 11.47
CA GLN A 260 -2.42 -22.16 10.96
C GLN A 260 -2.67 -21.60 9.55
N ALA A 261 -2.56 -20.29 9.36
CA ALA A 261 -2.76 -19.64 8.07
C ALA A 261 -1.82 -20.19 7.00
N ILE A 262 -0.52 -20.30 7.30
CA ILE A 262 0.51 -20.80 6.37
C ILE A 262 0.23 -22.26 5.98
N ASN A 263 -0.18 -23.10 6.93
CA ASN A 263 -0.47 -24.51 6.67
C ASN A 263 -1.65 -24.71 5.70
N GLN A 264 -2.56 -23.74 5.62
CA GLN A 264 -3.68 -23.78 4.67
C GLN A 264 -3.38 -23.10 3.32
N GLY A 265 -2.20 -22.47 3.17
CA GLY A 265 -1.70 -21.91 1.93
C GLY A 265 -1.81 -20.38 1.80
N VAL A 266 -1.93 -19.65 2.92
CA VAL A 266 -1.81 -18.18 2.93
C VAL A 266 -0.39 -17.77 2.52
N LEU A 267 -0.28 -16.76 1.64
CA LEU A 267 0.99 -16.30 1.06
C LEU A 267 1.61 -15.11 1.79
N GLY A 268 0.82 -14.35 2.55
CA GLY A 268 1.33 -13.20 3.30
C GLY A 268 0.75 -13.11 4.70
N ILE A 269 1.57 -12.70 5.65
CA ILE A 269 1.20 -12.44 7.03
C ILE A 269 1.30 -10.95 7.29
N GLU A 270 0.21 -10.38 7.78
CA GLU A 270 0.17 -8.99 8.21
C GLU A 270 0.53 -8.89 9.70
N HIS A 271 1.31 -7.88 10.06
CA HIS A 271 1.76 -7.54 11.41
C HIS A 271 2.81 -8.52 11.98
N GLY A 272 2.41 -9.72 12.44
CA GLY A 272 3.32 -10.75 12.95
C GLY A 272 4.13 -10.38 14.20
N ASN A 273 3.68 -9.42 15.01
CA ASN A 273 4.47 -8.85 16.12
C ASN A 273 4.93 -9.85 17.20
N LEU A 274 4.34 -11.05 17.26
CA LEU A 274 4.68 -12.08 18.26
C LEU A 274 5.31 -13.32 17.62
N ILE A 275 5.78 -13.21 16.36
CA ILE A 275 6.43 -14.31 15.64
C ILE A 275 7.65 -14.85 16.42
N ASP A 276 7.77 -16.17 16.49
CA ASP A 276 8.95 -16.87 17.03
C ASP A 276 9.88 -17.31 15.90
N LYS A 277 11.06 -17.80 16.28
CA LYS A 277 12.11 -18.19 15.35
C LYS A 277 11.65 -19.33 14.44
N GLU A 278 11.01 -20.35 15.01
CA GLU A 278 10.54 -21.54 14.30
C GLU A 278 9.48 -21.17 13.25
N THR A 279 8.59 -20.24 13.58
CA THR A 279 7.57 -19.75 12.65
C THR A 279 8.18 -18.88 11.55
N ALA A 280 9.18 -18.06 11.86
CA ALA A 280 9.90 -17.29 10.86
C ALA A 280 10.68 -18.20 9.87
N GLU A 281 11.32 -19.25 10.38
CA GLU A 281 11.98 -20.26 9.54
C GLU A 281 10.97 -20.99 8.63
N LEU A 282 9.78 -21.32 9.16
CA LEU A 282 8.69 -21.89 8.34
C LEU A 282 8.23 -20.92 7.24
N MET A 283 8.08 -19.63 7.56
CA MET A 283 7.71 -18.60 6.59
C MET A 283 8.73 -18.51 5.47
N ALA A 284 10.02 -18.42 5.80
CA ALA A 284 11.11 -18.37 4.83
C ALA A 284 11.14 -19.62 3.95
N ALA A 285 11.03 -20.81 4.54
CA ALA A 285 11.02 -22.08 3.81
C ALA A 285 9.84 -22.21 2.82
N LYS A 286 8.72 -21.55 3.10
CA LYS A 286 7.52 -21.55 2.24
C LYS A 286 7.41 -20.34 1.33
N GLY A 287 8.35 -19.39 1.39
CA GLY A 287 8.29 -18.14 0.63
C GLY A 287 7.10 -17.26 1.02
N VAL A 288 6.67 -17.31 2.29
CA VAL A 288 5.58 -16.48 2.81
C VAL A 288 6.12 -15.09 3.15
N PHE A 289 5.41 -14.05 2.74
CA PHE A 289 5.77 -12.66 3.00
C PHE A 289 5.36 -12.22 4.41
N LEU A 290 6.10 -11.29 4.99
CA LEU A 290 5.72 -10.58 6.23
C LEU A 290 5.57 -9.09 5.94
N THR A 291 4.47 -8.48 6.39
CA THR A 291 4.25 -7.03 6.31
C THR A 291 4.05 -6.46 7.73
N PRO A 292 5.13 -6.05 8.42
CA PRO A 292 5.06 -5.35 9.69
C PRO A 292 4.47 -3.94 9.52
N THR A 293 3.83 -3.44 10.57
CA THR A 293 3.11 -2.14 10.55
C THR A 293 3.34 -1.38 11.85
N LEU A 294 4.61 -1.19 12.24
CA LEU A 294 4.96 -0.70 13.59
C LEU A 294 4.45 0.71 13.87
N VAL A 295 4.43 1.55 12.84
CA VAL A 295 4.02 2.95 12.89
C VAL A 295 2.59 3.12 13.33
N ALA A 296 1.69 2.18 13.01
CA ALA A 296 0.32 2.20 13.53
C ALA A 296 0.31 2.16 15.06
N TYR A 297 1.00 1.18 15.65
CA TYR A 297 1.03 1.00 17.10
C TYR A 297 1.74 2.14 17.82
N ALA A 298 2.88 2.58 17.27
CA ALA A 298 3.66 3.68 17.81
C ALA A 298 2.89 4.99 17.77
N THR A 299 2.20 5.27 16.68
CA THR A 299 1.44 6.52 16.51
C THR A 299 0.17 6.52 17.35
N MET A 300 -0.57 5.41 17.41
CA MET A 300 -1.74 5.30 18.30
C MET A 300 -1.39 5.54 19.78
N ALA A 301 -0.21 5.08 20.22
CA ALA A 301 0.27 5.27 21.60
C ALA A 301 0.65 6.72 21.94
N GLN A 302 0.86 7.60 20.94
CA GLN A 302 1.25 9.00 21.16
C GLN A 302 0.06 9.91 21.52
N PHE A 303 -1.18 9.50 21.23
CA PHE A 303 -2.36 10.34 21.39
C PHE A 303 -3.27 9.83 22.50
N GLU A 304 -3.35 10.58 23.59
CA GLU A 304 -4.27 10.30 24.69
C GLU A 304 -5.73 10.26 24.19
N GLY A 305 -6.47 9.23 24.61
CA GLY A 305 -7.87 9.04 24.23
C GLY A 305 -8.09 8.54 22.80
N PHE A 306 -7.04 8.29 22.01
CA PHE A 306 -7.22 7.70 20.68
C PHE A 306 -7.72 6.25 20.76
N LEU A 307 -7.10 5.44 21.63
CA LEU A 307 -7.50 4.05 21.88
C LEU A 307 -8.37 3.94 23.14
N PRO A 308 -9.46 3.16 23.09
CA PRO A 308 -10.15 2.72 24.30
C PRO A 308 -9.19 1.94 25.23
N PRO A 309 -9.40 1.95 26.56
CA PRO A 309 -8.49 1.30 27.51
C PRO A 309 -8.15 -0.16 27.18
N ALA A 310 -9.15 -0.94 26.73
CA ALA A 310 -8.94 -2.33 26.32
C ALA A 310 -7.99 -2.46 25.11
N SER A 311 -8.21 -1.67 24.06
CA SER A 311 -7.31 -1.62 22.89
C SER A 311 -5.94 -1.05 23.23
N ALA A 312 -5.84 -0.08 24.13
CA ALA A 312 -4.56 0.50 24.56
C ALA A 312 -3.66 -0.55 25.25
N LYS A 313 -4.25 -1.47 26.03
CA LYS A 313 -3.54 -2.61 26.60
C LYS A 313 -3.02 -3.56 25.51
N LYS A 314 -3.89 -3.95 24.56
CA LYS A 314 -3.52 -4.79 23.41
C LYS A 314 -2.39 -4.16 22.57
N ASN A 315 -2.46 -2.85 22.35
CA ASN A 315 -1.45 -2.09 21.58
C ASN A 315 -0.06 -2.14 22.22
N ARG A 316 0.01 -2.00 23.55
CA ARG A 316 1.30 -2.04 24.28
C ARG A 316 1.99 -3.39 24.14
N GLU A 317 1.22 -4.48 24.29
CA GLU A 317 1.73 -5.85 24.19
C GLU A 317 2.40 -6.13 22.84
N VAL A 318 1.77 -5.71 21.74
CA VAL A 318 2.32 -5.93 20.39
C VAL A 318 3.42 -4.94 20.02
N LEU A 319 3.38 -3.69 20.52
CA LEU A 319 4.40 -2.67 20.25
C LEU A 319 5.75 -3.05 20.86
N GLU A 320 5.76 -3.55 22.10
CA GLU A 320 6.98 -3.94 22.82
C GLU A 320 7.78 -5.06 22.11
N ARG A 321 7.11 -5.88 21.28
CA ARG A 321 7.72 -7.02 20.57
C ARG A 321 7.99 -6.77 19.10
N GLY A 322 7.42 -5.71 18.53
CA GLY A 322 7.42 -5.48 17.08
C GLY A 322 8.81 -5.38 16.44
N LEU A 323 9.74 -4.63 17.04
CA LEU A 323 11.11 -4.51 16.52
C LEU A 323 11.86 -5.85 16.56
N GLU A 324 11.71 -6.62 17.64
CA GLU A 324 12.33 -7.94 17.76
C GLU A 324 11.74 -8.93 16.75
N ALA A 325 10.43 -8.88 16.50
CA ALA A 325 9.77 -9.69 15.47
C ALA A 325 10.37 -9.45 14.07
N ILE A 326 10.60 -8.19 13.70
CA ILE A 326 11.25 -7.84 12.41
C ILE A 326 12.68 -8.40 12.36
N LYS A 327 13.43 -8.30 13.45
CA LYS A 327 14.80 -8.84 13.55
C LYS A 327 14.82 -10.37 13.39
N ILE A 328 13.90 -11.08 14.05
CA ILE A 328 13.74 -12.53 13.93
C ILE A 328 13.42 -12.91 12.48
N ALA A 329 12.44 -12.25 11.87
CA ALA A 329 12.01 -12.52 10.51
C ALA A 329 13.12 -12.26 9.47
N THR A 330 13.81 -11.12 9.58
CA THR A 330 14.92 -10.74 8.71
C THR A 330 16.06 -11.75 8.82
N LYS A 331 16.45 -12.13 10.05
CA LYS A 331 17.50 -13.12 10.29
C LYS A 331 17.16 -14.51 9.76
N ALA A 332 15.88 -14.89 9.76
CA ALA A 332 15.41 -16.15 9.19
C ALA A 332 15.32 -16.14 7.65
N GLY A 333 15.52 -15.00 7.00
CA GLY A 333 15.42 -14.87 5.54
C GLY A 333 13.98 -14.71 5.03
N VAL A 334 13.06 -14.29 5.89
CA VAL A 334 11.69 -13.95 5.47
C VAL A 334 11.73 -12.71 4.57
N THR A 335 10.98 -12.72 3.47
CA THR A 335 10.83 -11.52 2.63
C THR A 335 9.90 -10.54 3.33
N VAL A 336 10.45 -9.44 3.83
CA VAL A 336 9.71 -8.41 4.58
C VAL A 336 9.32 -7.25 3.65
N CYS A 337 8.04 -6.87 3.68
CA CYS A 337 7.47 -5.73 2.95
C CYS A 337 7.22 -4.54 3.89
N PHE A 338 7.10 -3.34 3.33
CA PHE A 338 6.69 -2.13 4.04
C PHE A 338 5.18 -2.11 4.23
N GLY A 339 4.70 -1.72 5.41
CA GLY A 339 3.28 -1.54 5.71
C GLY A 339 3.07 -0.45 6.75
N SER A 340 2.02 0.37 6.62
CA SER A 340 1.74 1.43 7.59
C SER A 340 0.57 1.15 8.53
N ASP A 341 -0.56 0.65 8.01
CA ASP A 341 -1.80 0.31 8.74
C ASP A 341 -2.36 1.46 9.61
N LEU A 342 -2.19 2.70 9.15
CA LEU A 342 -2.66 3.87 9.89
C LEU A 342 -4.16 4.09 9.69
N LEU A 343 -4.82 4.58 10.74
CA LEU A 343 -6.26 4.79 10.78
C LEU A 343 -6.61 6.26 11.00
N GLY A 344 -7.61 6.75 10.26
CA GLY A 344 -8.19 8.06 10.48
C GLY A 344 -7.17 9.18 10.30
N GLN A 345 -7.11 10.09 11.27
CA GLN A 345 -6.17 11.20 11.23
C GLN A 345 -4.70 10.78 11.30
N LEU A 346 -4.38 9.53 11.67
CA LEU A 346 -2.98 9.09 11.84
C LEU A 346 -2.23 8.90 10.53
N HIS A 347 -2.90 8.93 9.37
CA HIS A 347 -2.30 8.80 8.03
C HIS A 347 -1.12 9.73 7.77
N PHE A 348 -0.99 10.87 8.47
CA PHE A 348 0.17 11.76 8.35
C PHE A 348 1.49 11.06 8.73
N ALA A 349 1.44 10.02 9.55
CA ALA A 349 2.60 9.33 10.07
C ALA A 349 3.15 8.25 9.13
N GLN A 350 2.54 8.01 7.97
CA GLN A 350 2.86 6.88 7.06
C GLN A 350 4.36 6.68 6.83
N SER A 351 5.08 7.76 6.57
CA SER A 351 6.51 7.73 6.31
C SER A 351 7.35 7.31 7.51
N ARG A 352 6.88 7.52 8.76
CA ARG A 352 7.67 7.27 9.98
C ARG A 352 8.02 5.80 10.23
N GLU A 353 7.44 4.88 9.48
CA GLU A 353 7.83 3.47 9.51
C GLU A 353 9.30 3.28 9.07
N PHE A 354 9.84 4.13 8.19
CA PHE A 354 11.25 4.02 7.75
C PHE A 354 12.21 4.18 8.93
N GLY A 355 12.08 5.24 9.73
CA GLY A 355 12.90 5.48 10.91
C GLY A 355 12.61 4.54 12.09
N LEU A 356 11.41 3.96 12.19
CA LEU A 356 11.15 2.90 13.15
C LEU A 356 11.93 1.62 12.79
N ARG A 357 11.88 1.21 11.52
CA ARG A 357 12.51 -0.02 11.06
C ARG A 357 14.04 0.06 10.98
N SER A 358 14.60 1.24 10.74
CA SER A 358 16.06 1.45 10.69
C SER A 358 16.77 1.11 12.01
N GLN A 359 16.04 0.98 13.12
CA GLN A 359 16.58 0.55 14.41
C GLN A 359 17.02 -0.93 14.43
N VAL A 360 16.50 -1.76 13.52
CA VAL A 360 16.77 -3.21 13.47
C VAL A 360 17.09 -3.73 12.07
N GLN A 361 17.01 -2.89 11.05
CA GLN A 361 17.33 -3.20 9.66
C GLN A 361 18.23 -2.11 9.07
N SER A 362 19.09 -2.48 8.13
CA SER A 362 19.88 -1.54 7.34
C SER A 362 19.00 -0.68 6.41
N SER A 363 19.51 0.49 5.99
CA SER A 363 18.81 1.36 5.03
C SER A 363 18.41 0.62 3.75
N LEU A 364 19.27 -0.28 3.25
CA LEU A 364 18.98 -1.12 2.09
C LEU A 364 17.81 -2.08 2.34
N GLU A 365 17.81 -2.82 3.45
CA GLU A 365 16.74 -3.77 3.77
C GLU A 365 15.38 -3.06 3.92
N VAL A 366 15.37 -1.88 4.55
CA VAL A 366 14.13 -1.09 4.68
C VAL A 366 13.70 -0.56 3.31
N LEU A 367 14.61 -0.04 2.49
CA LEU A 367 14.29 0.43 1.14
C LEU A 367 13.74 -0.70 0.26
N GLN A 368 14.36 -1.88 0.28
CA GLN A 368 13.91 -3.07 -0.44
C GLN A 368 12.49 -3.47 -0.03
N SER A 369 12.15 -3.33 1.26
CA SER A 369 10.81 -3.61 1.77
C SER A 369 9.71 -2.73 1.15
N ALA A 370 10.04 -1.48 0.79
CA ALA A 370 9.13 -0.52 0.18
C ALA A 370 9.26 -0.43 -1.36
N THR A 371 10.11 -1.27 -1.96
CA THR A 371 10.37 -1.28 -3.41
C THR A 371 10.29 -2.70 -3.97
N ILE A 372 11.40 -3.41 -4.08
CA ILE A 372 11.47 -4.71 -4.80
C ILE A 372 10.73 -5.84 -4.08
N ASN A 373 10.74 -5.89 -2.75
CA ASN A 373 10.00 -6.93 -2.00
C ASN A 373 8.50 -6.69 -2.09
N ALA A 374 8.08 -5.44 -1.98
CA ALA A 374 6.69 -5.05 -2.18
C ALA A 374 6.22 -5.34 -3.61
N ALA A 375 7.02 -4.99 -4.63
CA ALA A 375 6.70 -5.31 -6.02
C ALA A 375 6.53 -6.83 -6.24
N ARG A 376 7.42 -7.66 -5.66
CA ARG A 376 7.28 -9.13 -5.68
C ARG A 376 6.01 -9.62 -5.00
N MET A 377 5.64 -9.04 -3.85
CA MET A 377 4.41 -9.40 -3.14
C MET A 377 3.17 -9.14 -4.02
N LEU A 378 3.18 -8.03 -4.77
CA LEU A 378 2.12 -7.64 -5.69
C LEU A 378 2.18 -8.38 -7.04
N ARG A 379 3.18 -9.26 -7.25
CA ARG A 379 3.47 -9.92 -8.53
C ARG A 379 3.70 -8.92 -9.67
N GLN A 380 4.47 -7.87 -9.38
CA GLN A 380 4.83 -6.76 -10.26
C GLN A 380 6.35 -6.53 -10.32
N GLU A 381 7.15 -7.53 -9.97
CA GLU A 381 8.62 -7.44 -9.90
C GLU A 381 9.30 -7.11 -11.24
N THR A 382 8.60 -7.29 -12.36
CA THR A 382 9.06 -6.94 -13.71
C THR A 382 8.59 -5.57 -14.19
N PHE A 383 7.85 -4.82 -13.36
CA PHE A 383 7.23 -3.56 -13.74
C PHE A 383 7.35 -2.44 -12.70
N LEU A 384 7.40 -2.77 -11.40
CA LEU A 384 7.48 -1.81 -10.30
C LEU A 384 8.73 -2.04 -9.43
N GLY A 385 9.07 -1.04 -8.61
CA GLY A 385 10.07 -1.16 -7.55
C GLY A 385 11.53 -1.02 -7.99
N GLN A 386 11.80 -0.70 -9.26
CA GLN A 386 13.16 -0.44 -9.78
C GLN A 386 13.15 0.72 -10.77
N VAL A 387 14.30 1.41 -10.89
CA VAL A 387 14.56 2.37 -11.96
C VAL A 387 15.34 1.63 -13.06
N ALA A 388 14.61 0.98 -13.97
CA ALA A 388 15.19 0.17 -15.04
C ALA A 388 14.35 0.25 -16.33
N PRO A 389 14.94 0.06 -17.52
CA PRO A 389 14.19 0.06 -18.77
C PRO A 389 13.01 -0.92 -18.75
N GLY A 390 11.84 -0.47 -19.22
CA GLY A 390 10.60 -1.23 -19.23
C GLY A 390 9.76 -1.16 -17.94
N PHE A 391 10.32 -0.63 -16.85
CA PHE A 391 9.57 -0.41 -15.60
C PHE A 391 8.71 0.84 -15.69
N ALA A 392 7.70 0.93 -14.82
CA ALA A 392 6.88 2.13 -14.67
C ALA A 392 7.75 3.34 -14.36
N ALA A 393 7.41 4.49 -14.95
CA ALA A 393 7.99 5.78 -14.60
C ALA A 393 7.37 6.32 -13.31
N ASP A 394 7.45 5.50 -12.26
CA ASP A 394 7.07 5.79 -10.88
C ASP A 394 8.37 6.07 -10.13
N LEU A 395 8.68 7.35 -9.87
CA LEU A 395 10.00 7.80 -9.44
C LEU A 395 9.90 8.84 -8.33
N LEU A 396 10.85 8.85 -7.41
CA LEU A 396 11.08 9.94 -6.48
C LEU A 396 12.37 10.67 -6.84
N ILE A 397 12.32 12.00 -6.82
CA ILE A 397 13.50 12.85 -6.86
C ILE A 397 13.84 13.25 -5.43
N LEU A 398 15.02 12.86 -4.96
CA LEU A 398 15.49 13.09 -3.60
C LEU A 398 16.72 14.01 -3.59
N ASN A 399 16.86 14.82 -2.54
CA ASN A 399 18.06 15.64 -2.33
C ASN A 399 19.16 14.95 -1.51
N VAL A 400 18.88 13.77 -0.94
CA VAL A 400 19.81 12.97 -0.13
C VAL A 400 19.71 11.50 -0.53
N ASN A 401 20.82 10.76 -0.39
CA ASN A 401 20.92 9.34 -0.69
C ASN A 401 20.20 8.49 0.37
N PRO A 402 19.10 7.79 0.05
CA PRO A 402 18.38 6.95 1.02
C PRO A 402 19.14 5.66 1.39
N LEU A 403 20.17 5.27 0.65
CA LEU A 403 21.01 4.11 0.99
C LEU A 403 21.96 4.40 2.16
N GLU A 404 22.36 5.66 2.32
CA GLU A 404 23.19 6.10 3.45
C GLU A 404 22.35 6.34 4.69
N ASP A 405 21.18 6.97 4.54
CA ASP A 405 20.24 7.22 5.64
C ASP A 405 18.81 7.10 5.15
N ILE A 406 18.13 6.02 5.53
CA ILE A 406 16.73 5.79 5.14
C ILE A 406 15.76 6.74 5.83
N THR A 407 16.15 7.39 6.93
CA THR A 407 15.28 8.30 7.70
C THR A 407 14.97 9.59 6.94
N VAL A 408 15.68 9.87 5.83
CA VAL A 408 15.31 10.95 4.90
C VAL A 408 13.89 10.79 4.38
N LEU A 409 13.39 9.56 4.27
CA LEU A 409 12.03 9.26 3.84
C LEU A 409 10.98 9.52 4.93
N ASP A 410 11.35 9.68 6.22
CA ASP A 410 10.44 10.08 7.31
C ASP A 410 9.98 11.53 7.19
N THR A 411 10.77 12.38 6.54
CA THR A 411 10.50 13.82 6.36
C THR A 411 10.38 14.17 4.88
N PRO A 412 9.36 13.60 4.19
CA PRO A 412 9.20 13.76 2.75
C PRO A 412 9.03 15.23 2.36
N GLU A 413 8.51 16.09 3.24
CA GLU A 413 8.40 17.53 3.02
C GLU A 413 9.74 18.24 2.80
N LYS A 414 10.84 17.65 3.28
CA LYS A 414 12.21 18.19 3.12
C LYS A 414 12.99 17.47 2.03
N HIS A 415 12.80 16.15 1.90
CA HIS A 415 13.70 15.33 1.10
C HIS A 415 13.09 14.77 -0.19
N VAL A 416 11.76 14.64 -0.27
CA VAL A 416 11.07 14.27 -1.51
C VAL A 416 10.75 15.55 -2.29
N LEU A 417 11.56 15.83 -3.31
CA LEU A 417 11.45 17.02 -4.13
C LEU A 417 10.35 16.89 -5.20
N ALA A 418 10.17 15.70 -5.76
CA ALA A 418 9.09 15.40 -6.69
C ALA A 418 8.73 13.91 -6.67
N THR A 419 7.45 13.62 -6.94
CA THR A 419 6.91 12.27 -7.11
C THR A 419 6.34 12.14 -8.52
N PHE A 420 6.90 11.23 -9.30
CA PHE A 420 6.37 10.78 -10.58
C PHE A 420 5.50 9.54 -10.36
N LYS A 421 4.37 9.48 -11.06
CA LYS A 421 3.57 8.27 -11.26
C LYS A 421 3.12 8.22 -12.71
N ASP A 422 3.25 7.09 -13.37
CA ASP A 422 2.94 6.90 -14.79
C ASP A 422 3.61 7.97 -15.69
N GLY A 423 4.83 8.37 -15.35
CA GLY A 423 5.59 9.39 -16.09
C GLY A 423 5.04 10.81 -15.95
N ARG A 424 4.13 11.07 -15.00
CA ARG A 424 3.60 12.40 -14.69
C ARG A 424 4.07 12.84 -13.32
N VAL A 425 4.44 14.11 -13.18
CA VAL A 425 4.77 14.71 -11.88
C VAL A 425 3.48 14.96 -11.09
N PHE A 426 3.18 14.15 -10.08
CA PHE A 426 1.95 14.29 -9.29
C PHE A 426 2.10 15.25 -8.11
N ALA A 427 3.28 15.27 -7.50
CA ALA A 427 3.64 16.18 -6.43
C ALA A 427 5.04 16.74 -6.73
N SER A 428 5.24 18.04 -6.49
CA SER A 428 6.54 18.67 -6.63
C SER A 428 6.66 19.85 -5.68
N ARG A 429 7.84 19.97 -5.08
CA ARG A 429 8.28 21.13 -4.29
C ARG A 429 9.50 21.79 -4.94
N TRP A 430 9.89 21.34 -6.14
CA TRP A 430 11.04 21.83 -6.86
C TRP A 430 10.60 22.58 -8.11
N SER A 431 10.98 23.85 -8.21
CA SER A 431 10.53 24.77 -9.26
C SER A 431 10.84 24.32 -10.69
N LYS A 432 11.83 23.44 -10.89
CA LYS A 432 12.14 22.86 -12.20
C LYS A 432 11.10 21.83 -12.68
N LEU A 433 10.32 21.24 -11.77
CA LEU A 433 9.33 20.21 -12.09
C LEU A 433 7.93 20.70 -11.75
N GLU A 434 7.16 21.08 -12.76
CA GLU A 434 5.77 21.47 -12.59
C GLU A 434 4.87 20.25 -12.38
N THR A 435 3.83 20.43 -11.56
CA THR A 435 2.87 19.36 -11.32
C THR A 435 1.93 19.17 -12.51
N TYR A 436 1.42 17.95 -12.63
CA TYR A 436 0.42 17.57 -13.60
C TYR A 436 -0.85 18.44 -13.49
N PHE A 437 -1.34 18.70 -12.27
CA PHE A 437 -2.57 19.46 -12.06
C PHE A 437 -2.44 20.95 -12.37
N SER A 438 -1.22 21.52 -12.29
CA SER A 438 -0.98 22.90 -12.77
C SER A 438 -0.99 23.00 -14.30
N ARG A 439 -0.82 21.88 -15.03
CA ARG A 439 -0.84 21.83 -16.49
C ARG A 439 -2.22 21.55 -17.09
N THR A 440 -3.15 21.01 -16.30
CA THR A 440 -4.56 20.90 -16.69
C THR A 440 -5.22 22.28 -16.67
N VAL A 441 -5.15 22.97 -17.81
CA VAL A 441 -6.04 24.08 -18.11
C VAL A 441 -7.45 23.52 -18.23
N ASN A 442 -8.22 23.60 -17.14
CA ASN A 442 -9.63 23.23 -17.20
C ASN A 442 -10.43 24.34 -17.91
N ILE A 443 -10.85 23.99 -19.13
CA ILE A 443 -12.05 24.42 -19.86
C ILE A 443 -11.94 25.80 -20.58
N ALA A 444 -11.81 25.69 -21.91
CA ALA A 444 -12.54 26.52 -22.86
C ALA A 444 -13.95 25.95 -23.06
#